data_AF-A0A2I2G195-F1
#
_entry.id   AF-A0A2I2G195-F1
#
_cell.length_a   1.000
_cell.length_b   1.000
_cell.length_c   1.000
_cell.angle_alpha   90.00
_cell.angle_beta   90.00
_cell.angle_gamma   90.00
#
_symmetry.space_group_name_H-M   'P 1'
#
loop_
_entity.id
_entity.type
_entity.pdbx_description
1 polymer ?
#
loop_
_entity_poly.entity_id
_entity_poly.type
_entity_poly.pdbx_seq_one_letter_code
_entity_poly.pdbx_strand_id
1 'polypeptide(L)'
;MPPLRRYIHQERLLYSIDRFLHGIFDRRSPRGWSADLIDFIPPSGIESQGPLWQLISDNCFAISRLVRSNKKDMAEATLQETLNRLTEICRHGDPYFMVKFWRVCLFLRVIDRHCPELEGLSKLLSTLEQGFLEHQQKSREDHPLLVTVQALRNTHEDDFKDTLRIGYFKAIRTMADLNPYSDKNGVTLHMICVYFKYFDKQFVDKIGVLQKLHETWSMVTDQDSHISSLAVISASYYWCYAARYIKKCFACAYEAASRLLEDSKVLIVGTSQLSWTFPALVFTFASTVVANQALKNDDFGTYYATLDYAILALEGSDRECCTQASLLSKSLKNHIEKLLKIRPYQEIAGWERSTAKVEQERLERIESRIDQTYGGCA
;
A
#
# COMPACT_ATOMS: atom_id res chain seq x y z
N MET A 1 13.72 31.54 -19.46
CA MET A 1 13.79 30.27 -20.22
C MET A 1 12.66 30.24 -21.24
N PRO A 2 12.89 29.76 -22.47
CA PRO A 2 11.80 29.59 -23.43
C PRO A 2 10.79 28.55 -22.90
N PRO A 3 9.47 28.78 -23.05
CA PRO A 3 8.41 28.00 -22.40
C PRO A 3 8.42 26.51 -22.75
N LEU A 4 8.96 26.12 -23.91
CA LEU A 4 9.02 24.72 -24.38
C LEU A 4 9.98 23.83 -23.58
N ARG A 5 10.94 24.37 -22.81
CA ARG A 5 11.87 23.54 -22.02
C ARG A 5 11.37 23.21 -20.61
N ARG A 6 10.31 23.86 -20.14
CA ARG A 6 9.85 23.74 -18.75
C ARG A 6 9.34 22.33 -18.41
N TYR A 7 8.72 21.64 -19.37
CA TYR A 7 8.04 20.36 -19.14
C TYR A 7 8.72 19.14 -19.80
N ILE A 8 9.98 19.28 -20.21
CA ILE A 8 10.69 18.22 -20.93
C ILE A 8 10.81 16.92 -20.12
N HIS A 9 10.95 17.01 -18.79
CA HIS A 9 11.03 15.84 -17.93
C HIS A 9 9.68 15.13 -17.81
N GLN A 10 8.58 15.89 -17.71
CA GLN A 10 7.22 15.37 -17.71
C GLN A 10 6.92 14.66 -19.04
N GLU A 11 7.25 15.26 -20.17
CA GLU A 11 7.05 14.65 -21.49
C GLU A 11 7.84 13.35 -21.65
N ARG A 12 9.13 13.36 -21.27
CA ARG A 12 9.97 12.16 -21.29
C ARG A 12 9.41 11.05 -20.43
N LEU A 13 8.94 11.38 -19.23
CA LEU A 13 8.31 10.45 -18.30
C LEU A 13 7.03 9.84 -18.88
N LEU A 14 6.15 10.66 -19.47
CA LEU A 14 4.90 10.17 -20.04
C LEU A 14 5.14 9.23 -21.22
N TYR A 15 6.10 9.56 -22.09
CA TYR A 15 6.52 8.71 -23.20
C TYR A 15 7.15 7.40 -22.71
N SER A 16 8.00 7.44 -21.68
CA SER A 16 8.67 6.24 -21.17
C SER A 16 7.71 5.28 -20.46
N ILE A 17 6.72 5.79 -19.73
CA ILE A 17 5.63 4.97 -19.15
C ILE A 17 4.86 4.27 -20.27
N ASP A 18 4.50 5.02 -21.32
CA ASP A 18 3.76 4.48 -22.44
C ASP A 18 4.52 3.36 -23.15
N ARG A 19 5.80 3.60 -23.47
CA ARG A 19 6.68 2.61 -24.10
C ARG A 19 6.89 1.38 -23.22
N PHE A 20 7.06 1.56 -21.91
CA PHE A 20 7.19 0.43 -20.97
C PHE A 20 5.93 -0.46 -21.00
N LEU A 21 4.76 0.13 -20.85
CA LEU A 21 3.51 -0.62 -20.73
C LEU A 21 3.10 -1.28 -22.05
N HIS A 22 3.31 -0.62 -23.19
CA HIS A 22 3.10 -1.25 -24.50
C HIS A 22 4.06 -2.43 -24.72
N GLY A 23 5.31 -2.31 -24.29
CA GLY A 23 6.28 -3.40 -24.39
C GLY A 23 5.95 -4.57 -23.47
N ILE A 24 5.52 -4.31 -22.23
CA ILE A 24 5.25 -5.37 -21.24
C ILE A 24 3.95 -6.11 -21.52
N PHE A 25 2.92 -5.44 -22.04
CA PHE A 25 1.63 -6.04 -22.41
C PHE A 25 1.50 -6.31 -23.93
N ASP A 26 2.62 -6.40 -24.66
CA ASP A 26 2.59 -6.73 -26.09
C ASP A 26 2.07 -8.16 -26.30
N ARG A 27 0.83 -8.27 -26.77
CA ARG A 27 0.16 -9.55 -27.05
C ARG A 27 0.84 -10.37 -28.14
N ARG A 28 1.70 -9.76 -28.95
CA ARG A 28 2.50 -10.47 -29.97
C ARG A 28 3.76 -11.10 -29.37
N SER A 29 4.17 -10.68 -28.18
CA SER A 29 5.31 -11.24 -27.48
C SER A 29 4.89 -12.46 -26.67
N PRO A 30 5.52 -13.64 -26.86
CA PRO A 30 5.28 -14.80 -26.01
C PRO A 30 5.77 -14.59 -24.56
N ARG A 31 6.50 -13.51 -24.30
CA ARG A 31 6.97 -13.07 -22.98
C ARG A 31 6.17 -11.86 -22.46
N GLY A 32 5.08 -11.49 -23.13
CA GLY A 32 4.20 -10.44 -22.68
C GLY A 32 3.44 -10.86 -21.43
N TRP A 33 3.23 -9.91 -20.53
CA TRP A 33 2.28 -10.06 -19.44
C TRP A 33 0.87 -10.06 -20.00
N SER A 34 -0.02 -10.80 -19.32
CA SER A 34 -1.45 -10.73 -19.56
C SER A 34 -2.15 -10.31 -18.27
N ALA A 35 -3.47 -10.39 -18.24
CA ALA A 35 -4.25 -10.02 -17.07
C ALA A 35 -5.54 -10.82 -17.06
N ASP A 36 -6.06 -11.05 -15.86
CA ASP A 36 -7.44 -11.48 -15.65
C ASP A 36 -8.28 -10.34 -15.08
N LEU A 37 -9.44 -10.68 -14.53
CA LEU A 37 -10.37 -9.73 -13.93
C LEU A 37 -9.82 -9.07 -12.65
N ILE A 38 -8.88 -9.70 -11.94
CA ILE A 38 -8.40 -9.24 -10.63
C ILE A 38 -6.91 -8.88 -10.63
N ASP A 39 -6.06 -9.55 -11.40
CA ASP A 39 -4.60 -9.47 -11.33
C ASP A 39 -3.94 -9.39 -12.72
N PHE A 40 -2.64 -9.13 -12.75
CA PHE A 40 -1.75 -9.31 -13.89
C PHE A 40 -1.12 -10.70 -13.84
N ILE A 41 -1.17 -11.39 -14.97
CA ILE A 41 -0.66 -12.76 -15.10
C ILE A 41 0.73 -12.68 -15.75
N PRO A 42 1.79 -13.14 -15.07
CA PRO A 42 3.12 -13.16 -15.65
C PRO A 42 3.20 -14.17 -16.80
N PRO A 43 4.12 -13.96 -17.77
CA PRO A 43 4.38 -14.96 -18.79
C PRO A 43 4.96 -16.25 -18.19
N SER A 44 4.76 -17.37 -18.89
CA SER A 44 5.22 -18.69 -18.44
C SER A 44 6.72 -18.70 -18.09
N GLY A 45 7.04 -19.20 -16.89
CA GLY A 45 8.42 -19.30 -16.39
C GLY A 45 8.98 -18.02 -15.77
N ILE A 46 8.19 -16.94 -15.66
CA ILE A 46 8.54 -15.74 -14.91
C ILE A 46 7.64 -15.64 -13.68
N GLU A 47 8.25 -15.44 -12.51
CA GLU A 47 7.51 -15.19 -11.27
C GLU A 47 7.18 -13.71 -11.11
N SER A 48 5.95 -13.41 -10.69
CA SER A 48 5.53 -12.04 -10.40
C SER A 48 6.27 -11.49 -9.19
N GLN A 49 6.82 -10.28 -9.33
CA GLN A 49 7.45 -9.51 -8.25
C GLN A 49 6.43 -8.63 -7.51
N GLY A 50 5.13 -8.76 -7.82
CA GLY A 50 4.05 -8.03 -7.16
C GLY A 50 4.10 -8.05 -5.63
N PRO A 51 4.31 -9.21 -4.98
CA PRO A 51 4.47 -9.28 -3.51
C PRO A 51 5.66 -8.46 -2.99
N LEU A 52 6.79 -8.44 -3.69
CA LEU A 52 7.96 -7.65 -3.29
C LEU A 52 7.70 -6.14 -3.47
N TRP A 53 7.05 -5.74 -4.56
CA TRP A 53 6.62 -4.34 -4.74
C TRP A 53 5.63 -3.88 -3.68
N GLN A 54 4.73 -4.77 -3.25
CA GLN A 54 3.82 -4.52 -2.15
C GLN A 54 4.60 -4.33 -0.84
N LEU A 55 5.53 -5.24 -0.52
CA LEU A 55 6.38 -5.17 0.67
C LEU A 55 7.20 -3.86 0.72
N ILE A 56 7.81 -3.45 -0.40
CA ILE A 56 8.53 -2.17 -0.49
C ILE A 56 7.59 -0.99 -0.16
N SER A 57 6.37 -1.03 -0.70
CA SER A 57 5.40 0.02 -0.43
C SER A 57 4.94 0.07 1.02
N ASP A 58 4.87 -1.08 1.68
CA ASP A 58 4.50 -1.18 3.09
C ASP A 58 5.65 -0.76 4.01
N ASN A 59 6.90 -1.16 3.68
CA ASN A 59 8.09 -0.65 4.36
C ASN A 59 8.18 0.88 4.30
N CYS A 60 7.90 1.51 3.15
CA CYS A 60 7.87 2.98 3.07
C CYS A 60 6.76 3.60 3.93
N PHE A 61 5.62 2.93 4.07
CA PHE A 61 4.59 3.35 5.02
C PHE A 61 5.07 3.20 6.48
N ALA A 62 5.73 2.08 6.82
CA ALA A 62 6.31 1.83 8.14
C ALA A 62 7.40 2.86 8.50
N ILE A 63 8.32 3.18 7.59
CA ILE A 63 9.34 4.23 7.75
C ILE A 63 8.68 5.57 8.10
N SER A 64 7.61 5.94 7.38
CA SER A 64 6.85 7.18 7.67
C SER A 64 6.28 7.20 9.09
N ARG A 65 5.96 6.04 9.66
CA ARG A 65 5.47 5.91 11.04
C ARG A 65 6.59 5.95 12.06
N LEU A 66 7.71 5.29 11.79
CA LEU A 66 8.90 5.31 12.63
C LEU A 66 9.43 6.74 12.79
N VAL A 67 9.53 7.49 11.69
CA VAL A 67 9.92 8.90 11.68
C VAL A 67 8.96 9.75 12.54
N ARG A 68 7.64 9.58 12.36
CA ARG A 68 6.64 10.31 13.18
C ARG A 68 6.65 9.94 14.65
N SER A 69 7.23 8.79 15.00
CA SER A 69 7.37 8.33 16.39
C SER A 69 8.78 8.58 16.92
N ASN A 70 9.59 9.38 16.22
CA ASN A 70 10.96 9.74 16.57
C ASN A 70 11.92 8.53 16.70
N LYS A 71 11.62 7.42 15.99
CA LYS A 71 12.47 6.21 15.91
C LYS A 71 13.32 6.27 14.64
N LYS A 72 14.25 7.23 14.58
CA LYS A 72 15.03 7.55 13.36
C LYS A 72 15.96 6.40 12.94
N ASP A 73 16.71 5.81 13.86
CA ASP A 73 17.67 4.73 13.56
C ASP A 73 16.99 3.51 12.93
N MET A 74 15.82 3.16 13.45
CA MET A 74 15.01 2.07 12.89
C MET A 74 14.45 2.43 11.52
N ALA A 75 14.01 3.68 11.33
CA ALA A 75 13.55 4.16 10.04
C ALA A 75 14.66 4.07 8.97
N GLU A 76 15.90 4.40 9.35
CA GLU A 76 17.08 4.26 8.50
C GLU A 76 17.39 2.79 8.19
N ALA A 77 17.37 1.90 9.20
CA ALA A 77 17.57 0.47 9.00
C ALA A 77 16.52 -0.14 8.05
N THR A 78 15.23 0.19 8.24
CA THR A 78 14.15 -0.27 7.33
C THR A 78 14.32 0.30 5.92
N LEU A 79 14.76 1.56 5.79
CA LEU A 79 15.05 2.17 4.50
C LEU A 79 16.18 1.43 3.79
N GLN A 80 17.30 1.15 4.48
CA GLN A 80 18.44 0.46 3.90
C GLN A 80 18.07 -0.95 3.44
N GLU A 81 17.30 -1.70 4.24
CA GLU A 81 16.80 -3.02 3.81
C GLU A 81 15.90 -2.90 2.57
N THR A 82 15.04 -1.88 2.53
CA THR A 82 14.16 -1.63 1.37
C THR A 82 14.97 -1.33 0.12
N LEU A 83 16.04 -0.53 0.23
CA LEU A 83 16.95 -0.22 -0.87
C LEU A 83 17.72 -1.47 -1.33
N ASN A 84 18.19 -2.32 -0.41
CA ASN A 84 18.86 -3.56 -0.77
C ASN A 84 17.93 -4.47 -1.59
N ARG A 85 16.67 -4.65 -1.16
CA ARG A 85 15.67 -5.45 -1.90
C ARG A 85 15.35 -4.88 -3.27
N LEU A 86 15.37 -3.55 -3.42
CA LEU A 86 15.14 -2.90 -4.71
C LEU A 86 16.17 -3.29 -5.77
N THR A 87 17.43 -3.46 -5.38
CA THR A 87 18.49 -3.88 -6.32
C THR A 87 18.22 -5.27 -6.92
N GLU A 88 17.54 -6.15 -6.18
CA GLU A 88 17.22 -7.50 -6.64
C GLU A 88 16.08 -7.50 -7.67
N ILE A 89 15.06 -6.67 -7.46
CA ILE A 89 13.84 -6.67 -8.30
C ILE A 89 13.97 -5.86 -9.58
N CYS A 90 14.94 -4.94 -9.69
CA CYS A 90 15.16 -4.13 -10.90
C CYS A 90 15.57 -4.95 -12.13
N ARG A 91 15.85 -6.25 -11.96
CA ARG A 91 16.32 -7.15 -13.01
C ARG A 91 15.25 -7.54 -14.04
N HIS A 92 13.97 -7.37 -13.70
CA HIS A 92 12.86 -7.77 -14.55
C HIS A 92 11.86 -6.61 -14.71
N GLY A 93 11.37 -6.43 -15.93
CA GLY A 93 10.23 -5.56 -16.17
C GLY A 93 8.99 -6.21 -15.55
N ASP A 94 8.43 -5.56 -14.53
CA ASP A 94 7.21 -6.00 -13.83
C ASP A 94 6.19 -4.86 -13.81
N PRO A 95 4.92 -5.07 -14.23
CA PRO A 95 3.91 -4.02 -14.24
C PRO A 95 3.62 -3.46 -12.84
N TYR A 96 3.87 -4.22 -11.77
CA TYR A 96 3.70 -3.78 -10.38
C TYR A 96 4.64 -2.63 -9.98
N PHE A 97 5.75 -2.43 -10.69
CA PHE A 97 6.52 -1.19 -10.60
C PHE A 97 5.58 0.01 -10.79
N MET A 98 4.82 0.04 -11.88
CA MET A 98 3.89 1.13 -12.20
C MET A 98 2.66 1.18 -11.29
N VAL A 99 2.36 0.10 -10.55
CA VAL A 99 1.28 0.06 -9.56
C VAL A 99 1.70 0.73 -8.25
N LYS A 100 2.91 0.43 -7.75
CA LYS A 100 3.34 0.79 -6.37
C LYS A 100 4.29 1.97 -6.31
N PHE A 101 5.11 2.18 -7.34
CA PHE A 101 6.19 3.18 -7.37
C PHE A 101 5.73 4.60 -7.00
N TRP A 102 4.59 5.04 -7.53
CA TRP A 102 4.07 6.39 -7.29
C TRP A 102 3.78 6.64 -5.80
N ARG A 103 3.20 5.66 -5.11
CA ARG A 103 2.89 5.74 -3.67
C ARG A 103 4.17 5.70 -2.84
N VAL A 104 5.16 4.90 -3.26
CA VAL A 104 6.49 4.84 -2.64
C VAL A 104 7.16 6.23 -2.69
N CYS A 105 7.22 6.86 -3.87
CA CYS A 105 7.79 8.21 -4.01
C CYS A 105 7.05 9.25 -3.15
N LEU A 106 5.72 9.17 -3.06
CA LEU A 106 4.94 10.05 -2.21
C LEU A 106 5.28 9.88 -0.72
N PHE A 107 5.38 8.64 -0.23
CA PHE A 107 5.72 8.38 1.16
C PHE A 107 7.12 8.89 1.50
N LEU A 108 8.11 8.57 0.67
CA LEU A 108 9.49 9.02 0.89
C LEU A 108 9.63 10.53 0.81
N ARG A 109 8.92 11.21 -0.10
CA ARG A 109 8.89 12.68 -0.10
C ARG A 109 8.32 13.25 1.20
N VAL A 110 7.28 12.64 1.75
CA VAL A 110 6.73 13.08 3.04
C VAL A 110 7.72 12.79 4.17
N ILE A 111 8.42 11.66 4.14
CA ILE A 111 9.47 11.32 5.09
C ILE A 111 10.59 12.36 5.06
N ASP A 112 11.13 12.68 3.87
CA ASP A 112 12.24 13.62 3.71
C ASP A 112 11.89 15.03 4.19
N ARG A 113 10.61 15.42 4.11
CA ARG A 113 10.14 16.69 4.70
C ARG A 113 10.16 16.70 6.24
N HIS A 114 10.02 15.55 6.89
CA HIS A 114 10.02 15.43 8.34
C HIS A 114 11.39 15.02 8.91
N CYS A 115 12.20 14.34 8.11
CA CYS A 115 13.54 13.87 8.47
C CYS A 115 14.45 13.97 7.22
N PRO A 116 14.92 15.19 6.87
CA PRO A 116 15.72 15.42 5.67
C PRO A 116 16.99 14.57 5.60
N GLU A 117 17.55 14.20 6.75
CA GLU A 117 18.79 13.44 6.84
C GLU A 117 18.67 12.01 6.27
N LEU A 118 17.45 11.46 6.19
CA LEU A 118 17.25 10.13 5.60
C LEU A 118 17.48 10.12 4.08
N GLU A 119 17.19 11.24 3.41
CA GLU A 119 17.28 11.38 1.94
C GLU A 119 16.62 10.21 1.18
N GLY A 120 15.50 9.70 1.70
CA GLY A 120 14.91 8.44 1.28
C GLY A 120 14.50 8.44 -0.19
N LEU A 121 13.93 9.54 -0.69
CA LEU A 121 13.53 9.63 -2.09
C LEU A 121 14.74 9.66 -3.03
N SER A 122 15.78 10.43 -2.68
CA SER A 122 17.01 10.54 -3.48
C SER A 122 17.73 9.18 -3.57
N LYS A 123 17.88 8.50 -2.42
CA LYS A 123 18.45 7.16 -2.34
C LYS A 123 17.64 6.15 -3.15
N LEU A 124 16.30 6.13 -3.01
CA LEU A 124 15.42 5.27 -3.81
C LEU A 124 15.64 5.45 -5.31
N LEU A 125 15.56 6.70 -5.80
CA LEU A 125 15.69 6.97 -7.23
C LEU A 125 17.08 6.60 -7.74
N SER A 126 18.13 6.84 -6.96
CA SER A 126 19.51 6.46 -7.31
C SER A 126 19.69 4.95 -7.38
N THR A 127 19.14 4.19 -6.41
CA THR A 127 19.18 2.73 -6.40
C THR A 127 18.44 2.13 -7.59
N LEU A 128 17.25 2.64 -7.93
CA LEU A 128 16.51 2.22 -9.11
C LEU A 128 17.26 2.53 -10.41
N GLU A 129 17.83 3.73 -10.52
CA GLU A 129 18.64 4.13 -11.67
C GLU A 129 19.83 3.20 -11.87
N GLN A 130 20.59 2.90 -10.81
CA GLN A 130 21.70 1.95 -10.86
C GLN A 130 21.22 0.55 -11.26
N GLY A 131 20.15 0.04 -10.63
CA GLY A 131 19.61 -1.29 -10.94
C GLY A 131 19.17 -1.44 -12.39
N PHE A 132 18.56 -0.41 -12.98
CA PHE A 132 18.17 -0.43 -14.39
C PHE A 132 19.37 -0.23 -15.34
N LEU A 133 20.38 0.55 -14.97
CA LEU A 133 21.60 0.73 -15.76
C LEU A 133 22.40 -0.58 -15.89
N GLU A 134 22.55 -1.32 -14.79
CA GLU A 134 23.23 -2.63 -14.79
C GLU A 134 22.52 -3.62 -15.73
N HIS A 135 21.20 -3.52 -15.86
CA HIS A 135 20.43 -4.33 -16.81
C HIS A 135 20.56 -3.82 -18.27
N GLN A 136 20.61 -2.50 -18.47
CA GLN A 136 20.69 -1.87 -19.79
C GLN A 136 21.97 -2.22 -20.54
N GLN A 137 23.09 -2.55 -19.87
CA GLN A 137 24.34 -2.93 -20.54
C GLN A 137 24.19 -4.11 -21.53
N LYS A 138 23.05 -4.81 -21.53
CA LYS A 138 22.70 -5.89 -22.46
C LYS A 138 21.85 -5.45 -23.68
N SER A 139 21.37 -4.20 -23.72
CA SER A 139 20.50 -3.65 -24.77
C SER A 139 21.08 -2.37 -25.37
N ARG A 140 20.85 -2.13 -26.68
CA ARG A 140 21.26 -0.89 -27.37
C ARG A 140 20.31 0.28 -27.13
N GLU A 141 19.12 0.04 -26.59
CA GLU A 141 18.10 1.07 -26.38
C GLU A 141 17.96 1.46 -24.90
N ASP A 142 17.63 2.73 -24.64
CA ASP A 142 17.33 3.23 -23.31
C ASP A 142 16.17 2.47 -22.67
N HIS A 143 16.41 1.93 -21.47
CA HIS A 143 15.40 1.20 -20.72
C HIS A 143 14.28 2.16 -20.27
N PRO A 144 13.01 1.93 -20.63
CA PRO A 144 11.92 2.88 -20.32
C PRO A 144 11.77 3.19 -18.82
N LEU A 145 12.02 2.23 -17.92
CA LEU A 145 11.98 2.49 -16.47
C LEU A 145 13.14 3.38 -16.01
N LEU A 146 14.32 3.27 -16.63
CA LEU A 146 15.46 4.15 -16.34
C LEU A 146 15.10 5.59 -16.71
N VAL A 147 14.57 5.80 -17.91
CA VAL A 147 14.13 7.13 -18.38
C VAL A 147 13.07 7.72 -17.45
N THR A 148 12.15 6.89 -16.95
CA THR A 148 11.11 7.29 -16.00
C THR A 148 11.73 7.80 -14.69
N VAL A 149 12.68 7.05 -14.12
CA VAL A 149 13.37 7.40 -12.87
C VAL A 149 14.22 8.65 -13.05
N GLN A 150 15.00 8.75 -14.13
CA GLN A 150 15.82 9.93 -14.45
C GLN A 150 14.96 11.17 -14.67
N ALA A 151 13.82 11.05 -15.34
CA ALA A 151 12.91 12.16 -15.53
C ALA A 151 12.37 12.69 -14.19
N LEU A 152 11.99 11.80 -13.26
CA LEU A 152 11.56 12.21 -11.92
C LEU A 152 12.68 12.85 -11.12
N ARG A 153 13.88 12.27 -11.14
CA ARG A 153 15.05 12.81 -10.43
C ARG A 153 15.41 14.23 -10.88
N ASN A 154 15.24 14.50 -12.17
CA ASN A 154 15.53 15.82 -12.75
C ASN A 154 14.33 16.79 -12.71
N THR A 155 13.18 16.37 -12.18
CA THR A 155 12.02 17.24 -12.02
C THR A 155 12.25 18.23 -10.89
N HIS A 156 11.96 19.52 -11.12
CA HIS A 156 12.04 20.54 -10.08
C HIS A 156 11.14 20.21 -8.88
N GLU A 157 11.56 20.57 -7.65
CA GLU A 157 10.85 20.17 -6.43
C GLU A 157 9.38 20.63 -6.43
N ASP A 158 9.12 21.86 -6.89
CA ASP A 158 7.77 22.43 -6.98
C ASP A 158 6.86 21.63 -7.91
N ASP A 159 7.41 21.12 -9.02
CA ASP A 159 6.65 20.38 -10.03
C ASP A 159 6.56 18.88 -9.70
N PHE A 160 7.36 18.36 -8.76
CA PHE A 160 7.48 16.93 -8.48
C PHE A 160 6.15 16.24 -8.14
N LYS A 161 5.27 16.92 -7.38
CA LYS A 161 3.96 16.32 -7.01
C LYS A 161 3.07 16.19 -8.24
N ASP A 162 3.05 17.21 -9.09
CA ASP A 162 2.25 17.20 -10.31
C ASP A 162 2.82 16.23 -11.33
N THR A 163 4.15 16.11 -11.43
CA THR A 163 4.80 15.10 -12.27
C THR A 163 4.44 13.67 -11.82
N LEU A 164 4.48 13.38 -10.51
CA LEU A 164 3.98 12.09 -10.00
C LEU A 164 2.50 11.88 -10.33
N ARG A 165 1.68 12.92 -10.20
CA ARG A 165 0.24 12.86 -10.46
C ARG A 165 -0.04 12.51 -11.94
N ILE A 166 0.55 13.24 -12.88
CA ILE A 166 0.32 12.99 -14.30
C ILE A 166 0.93 11.65 -14.75
N GLY A 167 2.09 11.27 -14.18
CA GLY A 167 2.73 9.99 -14.43
C GLY A 167 1.86 8.81 -13.99
N TYR A 168 1.37 8.86 -12.75
CA TYR A 168 0.49 7.81 -12.24
C TYR A 168 -0.80 7.70 -13.06
N PHE A 169 -1.40 8.85 -13.40
CA PHE A 169 -2.59 8.87 -14.25
C PHE A 169 -2.34 8.28 -15.64
N LYS A 170 -1.19 8.59 -16.24
CA LYS A 170 -0.78 8.00 -17.53
C LYS A 170 -0.62 6.49 -17.42
N ALA A 171 0.02 5.99 -16.36
CA ALA A 171 0.16 4.55 -16.12
C ALA A 171 -1.21 3.86 -16.02
N ILE A 172 -2.13 4.43 -15.25
CA ILE A 172 -3.51 3.93 -15.10
C ILE A 172 -4.21 3.86 -16.47
N ARG A 173 -4.18 4.96 -17.24
CA ARG A 173 -4.85 5.00 -18.55
C ARG A 173 -4.27 3.99 -19.52
N THR A 174 -2.94 3.97 -19.66
CA THR A 174 -2.29 3.03 -20.58
C THR A 174 -2.54 1.58 -20.17
N MET A 175 -2.57 1.25 -18.87
CA MET A 175 -2.95 -0.11 -18.42
C MET A 175 -4.41 -0.46 -18.76
N ALA A 176 -5.34 0.47 -18.54
CA ALA A 176 -6.75 0.28 -18.87
C ALA A 176 -6.99 0.12 -20.38
N ASP A 177 -6.15 0.74 -21.22
CA ASP A 177 -6.25 0.66 -22.68
C ASP A 177 -5.66 -0.67 -23.23
N LEU A 178 -4.62 -1.22 -22.58
CA LEU A 178 -3.89 -2.40 -23.08
C LEU A 178 -4.45 -3.74 -22.59
N ASN A 179 -5.06 -3.75 -21.40
CA ASN A 179 -5.58 -4.96 -20.78
C ASN A 179 -6.81 -5.53 -21.54
N PRO A 180 -6.91 -6.85 -21.78
CA PRO A 180 -8.13 -7.48 -22.31
C PRO A 180 -9.41 -7.19 -21.52
N TYR A 181 -9.29 -7.05 -20.19
CA TYR A 181 -10.38 -6.68 -19.28
C TYR A 181 -10.52 -5.16 -19.13
N SER A 182 -9.77 -4.40 -19.95
CA SER A 182 -9.75 -2.95 -20.04
C SER A 182 -9.86 -2.25 -18.68
N ASP A 183 -10.88 -1.43 -18.50
CA ASP A 183 -11.18 -0.66 -17.30
C ASP A 183 -11.90 -1.44 -16.19
N LYS A 184 -12.06 -2.77 -16.33
CA LYS A 184 -12.66 -3.66 -15.32
C LYS A 184 -11.65 -4.45 -14.49
N ASN A 185 -10.38 -4.45 -14.87
CA ASN A 185 -9.33 -5.15 -14.11
C ASN A 185 -9.18 -4.58 -12.69
N GLY A 186 -9.21 -5.47 -11.70
CA GLY A 186 -9.19 -5.15 -10.27
C GLY A 186 -7.98 -4.31 -9.84
N VAL A 187 -6.77 -4.68 -10.28
CA VAL A 187 -5.55 -3.88 -9.97
C VAL A 187 -5.66 -2.47 -10.55
N THR A 188 -6.11 -2.31 -11.79
CA THR A 188 -6.22 -0.99 -12.43
C THR A 188 -7.31 -0.13 -11.76
N LEU A 189 -8.47 -0.71 -11.44
CA LEU A 189 -9.51 -0.04 -10.66
C LEU A 189 -9.02 0.33 -9.25
N HIS A 190 -8.22 -0.53 -8.61
CA HIS A 190 -7.60 -0.22 -7.32
C HIS A 190 -6.58 0.93 -7.43
N MET A 191 -5.78 0.98 -8.50
CA MET A 191 -4.88 2.12 -8.76
C MET A 191 -5.66 3.43 -8.89
N ILE A 192 -6.82 3.41 -9.55
CA ILE A 192 -7.71 4.58 -9.61
C ILE A 192 -8.16 4.98 -8.19
N CYS A 193 -8.51 4.03 -7.32
CA CYS A 193 -8.86 4.31 -5.93
C CYS A 193 -7.72 4.96 -5.14
N VAL A 194 -6.50 4.45 -5.32
CA VAL A 194 -5.29 5.01 -4.72
C VAL A 194 -5.03 6.41 -5.26
N TYR A 195 -5.21 6.63 -6.56
CA TYR A 195 -5.10 7.95 -7.19
C TYR A 195 -6.05 8.96 -6.55
N PHE A 196 -7.33 8.62 -6.38
CA PHE A 196 -8.31 9.47 -5.70
C PHE A 196 -7.92 9.81 -4.26
N LYS A 197 -7.34 8.86 -3.54
CA LYS A 197 -6.95 9.05 -2.14
C LYS A 197 -5.83 10.08 -2.00
N TYR A 198 -4.83 10.07 -2.89
CA TYR A 198 -3.60 10.84 -2.71
C TYR A 198 -3.48 12.09 -3.58
N PHE A 199 -4.07 12.08 -4.79
CA PHE A 199 -3.83 13.13 -5.77
C PHE A 199 -5.06 13.99 -6.04
N ASP A 200 -6.20 13.38 -6.34
CA ASP A 200 -7.32 14.11 -6.90
C ASP A 200 -8.66 13.75 -6.25
N LYS A 201 -9.27 14.73 -5.58
CA LYS A 201 -10.63 14.60 -5.04
C LYS A 201 -11.71 15.07 -6.03
N GLN A 202 -11.35 15.68 -7.14
CA GLN A 202 -12.24 16.32 -8.11
C GLN A 202 -12.36 15.55 -9.43
N PHE A 203 -11.62 14.46 -9.60
CA PHE A 203 -11.78 13.57 -10.77
C PHE A 203 -13.25 13.12 -10.92
N VAL A 204 -13.75 13.21 -12.15
CA VAL A 204 -15.17 13.40 -12.45
C VAL A 204 -15.99 12.12 -12.31
N ASP A 205 -15.42 10.95 -12.61
CA ASP A 205 -16.17 9.69 -12.65
C ASP A 205 -15.92 8.75 -11.46
N LYS A 206 -16.25 9.21 -10.24
CA LYS A 206 -16.18 8.34 -9.05
C LYS A 206 -17.24 7.24 -9.06
N ILE A 207 -18.42 7.55 -9.60
CA ILE A 207 -19.57 6.65 -9.59
C ILE A 207 -19.32 5.49 -10.54
N GLY A 208 -18.83 5.74 -11.77
CA GLY A 208 -18.49 4.70 -12.73
C GLY A 208 -17.40 3.76 -12.22
N VAL A 209 -16.37 4.28 -11.54
CA VAL A 209 -15.34 3.44 -10.90
C VAL A 209 -15.92 2.52 -9.83
N LEU A 210 -16.82 3.03 -8.98
CA LEU A 210 -17.49 2.23 -7.96
C LEU A 210 -18.39 1.16 -8.58
N GLN A 211 -19.13 1.51 -9.63
CA GLN A 211 -19.97 0.55 -10.33
C GLN A 211 -19.13 -0.59 -10.94
N LYS A 212 -18.03 -0.25 -11.63
CA LYS A 212 -17.11 -1.25 -12.20
C LYS A 212 -16.51 -2.16 -11.14
N LEU A 213 -16.10 -1.61 -9.99
CA LEU A 213 -15.60 -2.41 -8.87
C LEU A 213 -16.66 -3.34 -8.28
N HIS A 214 -17.90 -2.87 -8.15
CA HIS A 214 -19.01 -3.69 -7.68
C HIS A 214 -19.32 -4.81 -8.68
N GLU A 215 -19.35 -4.53 -9.98
CA GLU A 215 -19.52 -5.52 -11.05
C GLU A 215 -18.40 -6.57 -11.00
N THR A 216 -17.14 -6.13 -10.95
CA THR A 216 -15.97 -7.02 -10.83
C THR A 216 -16.04 -7.87 -9.56
N TRP A 217 -16.41 -7.27 -8.42
CA TRP A 217 -16.60 -7.99 -7.17
C TRP A 217 -17.68 -9.06 -7.28
N SER A 218 -18.88 -8.71 -7.76
CA SER A 218 -19.99 -9.65 -7.97
C SER A 218 -19.59 -10.79 -8.89
N MET A 219 -18.96 -10.50 -10.03
CA MET A 219 -18.54 -11.51 -10.99
C MET A 219 -17.57 -12.53 -10.37
N VAL A 220 -16.62 -12.08 -9.55
CA VAL A 220 -15.65 -12.97 -8.90
C VAL A 220 -16.30 -13.78 -7.78
N THR A 221 -17.18 -13.17 -6.98
CA THR A 221 -17.85 -13.88 -5.88
C THR A 221 -18.90 -14.86 -6.37
N ASP A 222 -19.54 -14.60 -7.51
CA ASP A 222 -20.57 -15.47 -8.08
C ASP A 222 -19.97 -16.67 -8.82
N GLN A 223 -18.76 -16.53 -9.37
CA GLN A 223 -18.06 -17.60 -10.10
C GLN A 223 -17.29 -18.56 -9.20
N ASP A 224 -16.84 -18.10 -8.03
CA ASP A 224 -16.02 -18.89 -7.13
C ASP A 224 -16.85 -19.41 -5.95
N SER A 225 -17.18 -20.70 -5.98
CA SER A 225 -17.86 -21.37 -4.86
C SER A 225 -17.00 -21.46 -3.60
N HIS A 226 -15.68 -21.22 -3.70
CA HIS A 226 -14.78 -21.17 -2.56
C HIS A 226 -14.65 -19.73 -2.06
N ILE A 227 -15.41 -19.40 -1.02
CA ILE A 227 -15.47 -18.09 -0.35
C ILE A 227 -14.09 -17.58 0.14
N SER A 228 -13.05 -18.43 0.16
CA SER A 228 -11.71 -18.09 0.66
C SER A 228 -10.59 -18.05 -0.39
N SER A 229 -10.91 -17.96 -1.70
CA SER A 229 -9.84 -17.78 -2.70
C SER A 229 -9.21 -16.39 -2.60
N LEU A 230 -7.91 -16.29 -2.92
CA LEU A 230 -7.21 -15.00 -2.93
C LEU A 230 -7.82 -13.99 -3.92
N ALA A 231 -8.47 -14.47 -4.98
CA ALA A 231 -9.18 -13.63 -5.94
C ALA A 231 -10.41 -12.97 -5.30
N VAL A 232 -11.24 -13.74 -4.58
CA VAL A 232 -12.41 -13.23 -3.85
C VAL A 232 -11.99 -12.22 -2.78
N ILE A 233 -10.93 -12.53 -2.03
CA ILE A 233 -10.38 -11.63 -1.01
C ILE A 233 -9.85 -10.34 -1.64
N SER A 234 -9.15 -10.43 -2.77
CA SER A 234 -8.63 -9.26 -3.48
C SER A 234 -9.75 -8.37 -4.02
N ALA A 235 -10.76 -8.97 -4.65
CA ALA A 235 -11.93 -8.26 -5.14
C ALA A 235 -12.68 -7.54 -4.01
N SER A 236 -12.91 -8.25 -2.90
CA SER A 236 -13.57 -7.72 -1.71
C SER A 236 -12.77 -6.60 -1.05
N TYR A 237 -11.44 -6.74 -0.99
CA TYR A 237 -10.54 -5.68 -0.53
C TYR A 237 -10.61 -4.44 -1.41
N TYR A 238 -10.57 -4.58 -2.73
CA TYR A 238 -10.66 -3.45 -3.66
C TYR A 238 -12.00 -2.71 -3.54
N TRP A 239 -13.11 -3.45 -3.46
CA TRP A 239 -14.44 -2.90 -3.22
C TRP A 239 -14.52 -2.15 -1.87
N CYS A 240 -14.09 -2.80 -0.79
CA CYS A 240 -14.06 -2.20 0.54
C CYS A 240 -13.22 -0.92 0.58
N TYR A 241 -12.05 -0.93 -0.07
CA TYR A 241 -11.16 0.22 -0.17
C TYR A 241 -11.84 1.39 -0.89
N ALA A 242 -12.51 1.12 -2.03
CA ALA A 242 -13.22 2.13 -2.80
C ALA A 242 -14.40 2.72 -2.03
N ALA A 243 -15.21 1.87 -1.39
CA ALA A 243 -16.31 2.31 -0.54
C ALA A 243 -15.82 3.25 0.57
N ARG A 244 -14.68 2.92 1.19
CA ARG A 244 -14.08 3.69 2.30
C ARG A 244 -13.48 5.02 1.87
N TYR A 245 -12.76 5.07 0.74
CA TYR A 245 -11.95 6.23 0.36
C TYR A 245 -12.54 7.08 -0.77
N ILE A 246 -13.31 6.50 -1.70
CA ILE A 246 -13.94 7.22 -2.81
C ILE A 246 -15.34 7.71 -2.40
N LYS A 247 -16.26 6.78 -2.11
CA LYS A 247 -17.68 7.10 -1.85
C LYS A 247 -17.89 7.74 -0.49
N LYS A 248 -17.01 7.42 0.47
CA LYS A 248 -17.25 7.62 1.92
C LYS A 248 -18.59 7.02 2.36
N CYS A 249 -19.08 5.97 1.68
CA CYS A 249 -20.24 5.20 2.13
C CYS A 249 -19.76 4.28 3.24
N PHE A 250 -19.85 4.78 4.47
CA PHE A 250 -19.35 4.03 5.63
C PHE A 250 -20.13 2.74 5.87
N ALA A 251 -21.44 2.71 5.60
CA ALA A 251 -22.25 1.50 5.68
C ALA A 251 -21.76 0.41 4.69
N CYS A 252 -21.60 0.77 3.42
CA CYS A 252 -21.08 -0.15 2.39
C CYS A 252 -19.67 -0.64 2.74
N ALA A 253 -18.81 0.26 3.20
CA ALA A 253 -17.44 -0.07 3.59
C ALA A 253 -17.40 -0.97 4.83
N TYR A 254 -18.29 -0.75 5.79
CA TYR A 254 -18.42 -1.58 6.98
C TYR A 254 -18.88 -2.98 6.64
N GLU A 255 -19.95 -3.13 5.85
CA GLU A 255 -20.45 -4.44 5.45
C GLU A 255 -19.37 -5.23 4.70
N ALA A 256 -18.71 -4.61 3.72
CA ALA A 256 -17.61 -5.24 2.99
C ALA A 256 -16.44 -5.58 3.91
N ALA A 257 -16.07 -4.70 4.83
CA ALA A 257 -14.99 -4.94 5.79
C ALA A 257 -15.33 -6.07 6.77
N SER A 258 -16.57 -6.18 7.24
CA SER A 258 -16.98 -7.24 8.15
C SER A 258 -16.87 -8.61 7.50
N ARG A 259 -17.32 -8.76 6.24
CA ARG A 259 -17.15 -10.01 5.48
C ARG A 259 -15.67 -10.31 5.25
N LEU A 260 -14.93 -9.33 4.75
CA LEU A 260 -13.50 -9.43 4.47
C LEU A 260 -12.68 -9.78 5.72
N LEU A 261 -13.10 -9.29 6.89
CA LEU A 261 -12.50 -9.63 8.18
C LEU A 261 -12.68 -11.12 8.48
N GLU A 262 -13.89 -11.66 8.33
CA GLU A 262 -14.12 -13.10 8.53
C GLU A 262 -13.37 -13.96 7.50
N ASP A 263 -13.37 -13.58 6.23
CA ASP A 263 -12.69 -14.33 5.18
C ASP A 263 -11.17 -14.35 5.39
N SER A 264 -10.60 -13.20 5.76
CA SER A 264 -9.15 -13.09 6.02
C SER A 264 -8.73 -13.74 7.34
N LYS A 265 -9.61 -13.78 8.35
CA LYS A 265 -9.37 -14.50 9.62
C LYS A 265 -9.06 -15.97 9.36
N VAL A 266 -9.82 -16.63 8.48
CA VAL A 266 -9.61 -18.06 8.16
C VAL A 266 -8.19 -18.33 7.63
N LEU A 267 -7.57 -17.35 6.96
CA LEU A 267 -6.23 -17.50 6.39
C LEU A 267 -5.10 -17.22 7.39
N ILE A 268 -5.39 -16.56 8.51
CA ILE A 268 -4.36 -16.15 9.50
C ILE A 268 -4.53 -16.87 10.84
N VAL A 269 -5.73 -17.37 11.16
CA VAL A 269 -5.98 -18.05 12.44
C VAL A 269 -5.38 -19.45 12.37
N GLY A 270 -4.54 -19.77 13.36
CA GLY A 270 -3.86 -21.06 13.46
C GLY A 270 -2.47 -21.10 12.84
N THR A 271 -2.01 -20.03 12.19
CA THR A 271 -0.62 -19.91 11.77
C THR A 271 0.25 -19.52 12.96
N SER A 272 1.17 -20.40 13.38
CA SER A 272 2.07 -20.16 14.51
C SER A 272 3.09 -19.05 14.26
N GLN A 273 3.39 -18.75 13.00
CA GLN A 273 4.27 -17.68 12.56
C GLN A 273 3.64 -16.97 11.37
N LEU A 274 2.80 -15.96 11.64
CA LEU A 274 2.21 -15.15 10.58
C LEU A 274 3.31 -14.27 9.95
N SER A 275 3.32 -14.22 8.62
CA SER A 275 4.16 -13.30 7.85
C SER A 275 3.32 -12.20 7.24
N TRP A 276 3.92 -11.03 7.04
CA TRP A 276 3.28 -9.90 6.41
C TRP A 276 3.06 -10.18 4.92
N THR A 277 1.85 -10.62 4.64
CA THR A 277 1.37 -11.03 3.33
C THR A 277 0.10 -10.26 3.00
N PHE A 278 -0.41 -10.44 1.78
CA PHE A 278 -1.66 -9.80 1.39
C PHE A 278 -2.85 -10.14 2.33
N PRO A 279 -3.07 -11.39 2.77
CA PRO A 279 -4.08 -11.69 3.79
C PRO A 279 -3.91 -10.91 5.10
N ALA A 280 -2.69 -10.81 5.64
CA ALA A 280 -2.43 -10.05 6.87
C ALA A 280 -2.71 -8.54 6.70
N LEU A 281 -2.36 -7.98 5.54
CA LEU A 281 -2.68 -6.61 5.17
C LEU A 281 -4.20 -6.38 5.12
N VAL A 282 -4.91 -7.28 4.44
CA VAL A 282 -6.36 -7.21 4.28
C VAL A 282 -7.06 -7.32 5.63
N PHE A 283 -6.65 -8.27 6.46
CA PHE A 283 -7.14 -8.44 7.82
C PHE A 283 -6.96 -7.18 8.68
N THR A 284 -5.75 -6.60 8.65
CA THR A 284 -5.42 -5.37 9.37
C THR A 284 -6.30 -4.20 8.90
N PHE A 285 -6.47 -4.07 7.59
CA PHE A 285 -7.30 -3.05 6.98
C PHE A 285 -8.77 -3.20 7.37
N ALA A 286 -9.33 -4.40 7.21
CA ALA A 286 -10.72 -4.71 7.53
C ALA A 286 -11.02 -4.48 9.01
N SER A 287 -10.17 -4.97 9.91
CA SER A 287 -10.26 -4.73 11.36
C SER A 287 -10.31 -3.23 11.68
N THR A 288 -9.45 -2.45 11.03
CA THR A 288 -9.42 -0.99 11.21
C THR A 288 -10.71 -0.33 10.73
N VAL A 289 -11.29 -0.78 9.61
CA VAL A 289 -12.55 -0.22 9.09
C VAL A 289 -13.73 -0.55 10.01
N VAL A 290 -13.85 -1.81 10.42
CA VAL A 290 -14.89 -2.31 11.35
C VAL A 290 -14.81 -1.55 12.67
N ALA A 291 -13.63 -1.51 13.29
CA ALA A 291 -13.41 -0.81 14.55
C ALA A 291 -13.79 0.68 14.45
N ASN A 292 -13.31 1.39 13.42
CA ASN A 292 -13.63 2.81 13.25
C ASN A 292 -15.13 3.07 13.03
N GLN A 293 -15.87 2.13 12.46
CA GLN A 293 -17.31 2.26 12.33
C GLN A 293 -18.02 2.00 13.66
N ALA A 294 -17.61 0.97 14.41
CA ALA A 294 -18.11 0.70 15.75
C ALA A 294 -17.92 1.94 16.65
N LEU A 295 -16.73 2.54 16.60
CA LEU A 295 -16.43 3.77 17.33
C LEU A 295 -17.36 4.94 16.95
N LYS A 296 -17.68 5.11 15.67
CA LYS A 296 -18.62 6.16 15.22
C LYS A 296 -20.05 5.94 15.69
N ASN A 297 -20.40 4.69 15.97
CA ASN A 297 -21.71 4.30 16.49
C ASN A 297 -21.70 4.27 18.04
N ASP A 298 -20.66 4.80 18.68
CA ASP A 298 -20.44 4.74 20.13
C ASP A 298 -20.41 3.30 20.72
N ASP A 299 -20.13 2.31 19.87
CA ASP A 299 -19.93 0.90 20.27
C ASP A 299 -18.45 0.65 20.60
N PHE A 300 -18.07 1.08 21.80
CA PHE A 300 -16.71 0.92 22.31
C PHE A 300 -16.32 -0.54 22.55
N GLY A 301 -17.29 -1.41 22.86
CA GLY A 301 -17.04 -2.83 23.08
C GLY A 301 -16.54 -3.50 21.81
N THR A 302 -17.26 -3.32 20.70
CA THR A 302 -16.84 -3.85 19.39
C THR A 302 -15.57 -3.17 18.88
N TYR A 303 -15.42 -1.86 19.10
CA TYR A 303 -14.17 -1.14 18.76
C TYR A 303 -12.95 -1.76 19.44
N TYR A 304 -13.01 -1.93 20.77
CA TYR A 304 -11.93 -2.51 21.56
C TYR A 304 -11.68 -3.96 21.15
N ALA A 305 -12.71 -4.81 21.14
CA ALA A 305 -12.57 -6.23 20.84
C ALA A 305 -12.00 -6.49 19.44
N THR A 306 -12.40 -5.70 18.45
CA THR A 306 -11.88 -5.83 17.07
C THR A 306 -10.39 -5.46 17.00
N LEU A 307 -9.98 -4.37 17.63
CA LEU A 307 -8.58 -3.94 17.63
C LEU A 307 -7.71 -4.86 18.48
N ASP A 308 -8.16 -5.23 19.68
CA ASP A 308 -7.44 -6.16 20.57
C ASP A 308 -7.19 -7.49 19.87
N TYR A 309 -8.21 -8.05 19.21
CA TYR A 309 -8.06 -9.27 18.42
C TYR A 309 -7.02 -9.12 17.30
N ALA A 310 -7.06 -8.02 16.55
CA ALA A 310 -6.10 -7.77 15.49
C ALA A 310 -4.67 -7.56 16.02
N ILE A 311 -4.52 -6.88 17.16
CA ILE A 311 -3.22 -6.70 17.84
C ILE A 311 -2.66 -8.05 18.26
N LEU A 312 -3.46 -8.89 18.93
CA LEU A 312 -3.04 -10.23 19.38
C LEU A 312 -2.61 -11.13 18.22
N ALA A 313 -3.32 -11.08 17.09
CA ALA A 313 -2.98 -11.85 15.90
C ALA A 313 -1.65 -11.41 15.25
N LEU A 314 -1.28 -10.14 15.39
CA LEU A 314 -0.13 -9.54 14.73
C LEU A 314 1.11 -9.39 15.64
N GLU A 315 0.94 -9.24 16.95
CA GLU A 315 2.03 -8.92 17.87
C GLU A 315 3.02 -10.08 18.06
N GLY A 316 2.59 -11.32 17.82
CA GLY A 316 3.41 -12.54 17.93
C GLY A 316 4.33 -12.80 16.73
N SER A 317 4.16 -12.03 15.66
CA SER A 317 4.48 -12.46 14.30
C SER A 317 5.76 -11.81 13.78
N ASP A 318 5.97 -11.76 12.45
CA ASP A 318 7.14 -11.11 11.88
C ASP A 318 7.22 -9.60 12.20
N ARG A 319 8.33 -8.97 11.79
CA ARG A 319 8.64 -7.58 12.08
C ARG A 319 7.56 -6.61 11.60
N GLU A 320 7.02 -6.82 10.40
CA GLU A 320 6.04 -5.91 9.82
C GLU A 320 4.68 -6.11 10.49
N CYS A 321 4.28 -7.34 10.78
CA CYS A 321 3.10 -7.61 11.61
C CYS A 321 3.21 -6.94 12.99
N CYS A 322 4.36 -7.06 13.67
CA CYS A 322 4.60 -6.38 14.95
C CYS A 322 4.48 -4.85 14.83
N THR A 323 4.99 -4.28 13.74
CA THR A 323 4.88 -2.85 13.46
C THR A 323 3.42 -2.44 13.31
N GLN A 324 2.60 -3.21 12.59
CA GLN A 324 1.17 -2.94 12.45
C GLN A 324 0.42 -3.12 13.79
N ALA A 325 0.77 -4.13 14.59
CA ALA A 325 0.21 -4.32 15.94
C ALA A 325 0.47 -3.10 16.83
N SER A 326 1.70 -2.57 16.83
CA SER A 326 2.06 -1.33 17.53
C SER A 326 1.21 -0.13 17.06
N LEU A 327 0.96 0.00 15.75
CA LEU A 327 0.12 1.07 15.22
C LEU A 327 -1.33 0.98 15.68
N LEU A 328 -1.90 -0.22 15.71
CA LEU A 328 -3.26 -0.45 16.19
C LEU A 328 -3.34 -0.16 17.70
N SER A 329 -2.40 -0.67 18.50
CA SER A 329 -2.38 -0.44 19.95
C SER A 329 -2.17 1.05 20.29
N LYS A 330 -1.34 1.77 19.54
CA LYS A 330 -1.17 3.23 19.70
C LYS A 330 -2.46 3.98 19.35
N SER A 331 -3.17 3.55 18.32
CA SER A 331 -4.47 4.13 17.98
C SER A 331 -5.49 3.90 19.10
N LEU A 332 -5.52 2.69 19.66
CA LEU A 332 -6.40 2.30 20.75
C LEU A 332 -6.11 3.11 22.02
N LYS A 333 -4.85 3.15 22.47
CA LYS A 333 -4.39 3.96 23.61
C LYS A 333 -4.80 5.44 23.47
N ASN A 334 -4.44 6.06 22.34
CA ASN A 334 -4.76 7.47 22.09
C ASN A 334 -6.27 7.75 22.17
N HIS A 335 -7.10 6.77 21.79
CA HIS A 335 -8.54 6.90 21.88
C HIS A 335 -9.04 6.79 23.32
N ILE A 336 -8.58 5.78 24.07
CA ILE A 336 -8.93 5.61 25.48
C ILE A 336 -8.53 6.83 26.29
N GLU A 337 -7.33 7.40 26.07
CA GLU A 337 -6.89 8.62 26.74
C GLU A 337 -7.79 9.83 26.42
N LYS A 338 -8.30 9.94 25.19
CA LYS A 338 -9.26 10.99 24.83
C LYS A 338 -10.59 10.80 25.55
N LEU A 339 -11.09 9.57 25.65
CA LEU A 339 -12.31 9.26 26.41
C LEU A 339 -12.17 9.61 27.88
N LEU A 340 -11.05 9.24 28.50
CA LEU A 340 -10.75 9.56 29.90
C LEU A 340 -10.73 11.07 30.18
N LYS A 341 -10.33 11.88 29.20
CA LYS A 341 -10.38 13.36 29.30
C LYS A 341 -11.80 13.91 29.20
N ILE A 342 -12.67 13.27 28.43
CA ILE A 342 -14.04 13.73 28.17
C ILE A 342 -15.00 13.25 29.26
N ARG A 343 -14.78 12.05 29.82
CA ARG A 343 -15.65 11.42 30.83
C ARG A 343 -14.93 11.15 32.17
N PRO A 344 -14.48 12.19 32.90
CA PRO A 344 -13.71 11.98 34.12
C PRO A 344 -14.49 11.45 35.33
N TYR A 345 -15.84 11.38 35.31
CA TYR A 345 -16.65 11.04 36.48
C TYR A 345 -17.43 9.70 36.38
N GLN A 346 -16.93 8.77 37.20
CA GLN A 346 -17.50 7.63 37.95
C GLN A 346 -18.19 6.45 37.24
N GLU A 347 -17.76 5.26 37.70
CA GLU A 347 -18.07 3.87 37.32
C GLU A 347 -17.42 3.29 36.05
N ILE A 348 -17.41 3.97 34.90
CA ILE A 348 -16.76 3.44 33.67
C ILE A 348 -15.23 3.67 33.68
N ALA A 349 -14.76 4.65 34.44
CA ALA A 349 -13.35 5.05 34.49
C ALA A 349 -12.41 3.96 35.04
N GLY A 350 -12.92 2.97 35.78
CA GLY A 350 -12.11 1.88 36.32
C GLY A 350 -11.58 0.96 35.22
N TRP A 351 -12.47 0.45 34.36
CA TRP A 351 -12.11 -0.39 33.23
C TRP A 351 -11.24 0.37 32.23
N GLU A 352 -11.63 1.59 31.84
CA GLU A 352 -10.87 2.38 30.85
C GLU A 352 -9.44 2.72 31.31
N ARG A 353 -9.24 3.06 32.60
CA ARG A 353 -7.89 3.29 33.14
C ARG A 353 -7.06 2.02 33.17
N SER A 354 -7.67 0.90 33.57
CA SER A 354 -6.99 -0.40 33.57
C SER A 354 -6.59 -0.79 32.15
N THR A 355 -7.49 -0.65 31.18
CA THR A 355 -7.24 -0.95 29.78
C THR A 355 -6.18 -0.03 29.19
N ALA A 356 -6.21 1.28 29.48
CA ALA A 356 -5.17 2.22 29.03
C ALA A 356 -3.78 1.81 29.54
N LYS A 357 -3.69 1.38 30.81
CA LYS A 357 -2.45 0.90 31.41
C LYS A 357 -1.98 -0.41 30.75
N VAL A 358 -2.89 -1.37 30.54
CA VAL A 358 -2.59 -2.64 29.85
C VAL A 358 -2.09 -2.38 28.43
N GLU A 359 -2.73 -1.47 27.68
CA GLU A 359 -2.29 -1.11 26.33
C GLU A 359 -0.94 -0.36 26.34
N GLN A 360 -0.66 0.46 27.35
CA GLN A 360 0.66 1.08 27.50
C GLN A 360 1.75 0.03 27.72
N GLU A 361 1.54 -0.91 28.65
CA GLU A 361 2.47 -2.00 28.91
C GLU A 361 2.62 -2.91 27.67
N ARG A 362 1.53 -3.14 26.92
CA ARG A 362 1.57 -3.89 25.66
C ARG A 362 2.37 -3.16 24.60
N LEU A 363 2.17 -1.86 24.43
CA LEU A 363 2.97 -1.04 23.51
C LEU A 363 4.45 -1.12 23.83
N GLU A 364 4.83 -0.99 25.10
CA GLU A 364 6.22 -1.11 25.54
C GLU A 364 6.80 -2.50 25.21
N ARG A 365 6.03 -3.57 25.42
CA ARG A 365 6.44 -4.93 25.03
C ARG A 365 6.61 -5.10 23.53
N ILE A 366 5.65 -4.64 22.72
CA ILE A 366 5.72 -4.73 21.25
C ILE A 366 6.90 -3.90 20.76
N GLU A 367 7.04 -2.66 21.22
CA GLU A 367 8.15 -1.79 20.85
C GLU A 367 9.50 -2.39 21.23
N SER A 368 9.65 -2.97 22.43
CA SER A 368 10.86 -3.67 22.83
C SER A 368 11.19 -4.84 21.90
N ARG A 369 10.20 -5.63 21.46
CA ARG A 369 10.41 -6.71 20.49
C ARG A 369 10.81 -6.21 19.12
N ILE A 370 10.18 -5.13 18.65
CA ILE A 370 10.56 -4.48 17.40
C ILE A 370 12.03 -4.05 17.54
N ASP A 371 12.40 -3.33 18.59
CA ASP A 371 13.77 -2.84 18.83
C ASP A 371 14.80 -4.00 18.89
N GLN A 372 14.47 -5.13 19.54
CA GLN A 372 15.31 -6.35 19.53
C GLN A 372 15.51 -6.91 18.12
N THR A 373 14.46 -6.88 17.29
CA THR A 373 14.52 -7.36 15.91
C THR A 373 15.40 -6.46 15.04
N TYR A 374 15.47 -5.15 15.34
CA TYR A 374 16.37 -4.22 14.65
C TYR A 374 17.80 -4.22 15.21
N GLY A 375 17.99 -4.46 16.52
CA GLY A 375 19.30 -4.45 17.17
C GLY A 375 20.17 -5.67 16.90
N GLY A 376 19.59 -6.80 16.44
CA GLY A 376 20.31 -8.02 16.10
C GLY A 376 21.01 -8.00 14.73
N CYS A 377 20.91 -6.90 13.96
CA CYS A 377 21.48 -6.77 12.62
C CYS A 377 22.65 -5.75 12.52
N ALA A 378 23.17 -5.28 13.66
CA ALA A 378 24.29 -4.33 13.72
C ALA A 378 25.67 -5.02 13.70
#